data_AF-A0A438JKT4-F1
#
_entry.id   AF-A0A438JKT4-F1
#
_cell.length_a   1.000
_cell.length_b   1.000
_cell.length_c   1.000
_cell.angle_alpha   90.00
_cell.angle_beta   90.00
_cell.angle_gamma   90.00
#
_symmetry.space_group_name_H-M   'P 1'
#
loop_
_entity.id
_entity.type
_entity.pdbx_description
1 polymer ?
#
loop_
_entity_poly.entity_id
_entity_poly.type
_entity_poly.pdbx_seq_one_letter_code
_entity_poly.pdbx_strand_id
1 'polypeptide(L)'
;MSVCYDLQLQECIGSAVTALGPERILTLLPISLDAENFTCSNIWLVPILNKYVVGASLRYFMEHIMPLAESFKRASHKVKKSVIGEDLQAHAHGLWGLLPVFCRYPTDTRQSFGSLTKHLISFLKKNSFMHESIAISLQALTDLFFGSPPEKRSYLKDAIGCLASISDSSITKRILISSLERLELINGVGEFENVGNSSTTEKDTQR
;
A
#
# COMPACT_ATOMS: atom_id res chain seq x y z
N MET A 1 18.94 13.13 -29.22
CA MET A 1 17.57 13.16 -29.78
C MET A 1 16.72 11.97 -29.32
N SER A 2 17.17 10.71 -29.41
CA SER A 2 16.38 9.52 -29.00
C SER A 2 15.87 9.53 -27.55
N VAL A 3 16.72 9.90 -26.57
CA VAL A 3 16.36 9.95 -25.13
C VAL A 3 15.25 10.97 -24.83
N CYS A 4 15.12 12.02 -25.65
CA CYS A 4 14.09 13.05 -25.47
C CYS A 4 12.70 12.57 -25.92
N TYR A 5 12.64 11.80 -27.01
CA TYR A 5 11.38 11.23 -27.52
C TYR A 5 10.79 10.21 -26.56
N ASP A 6 11.63 9.37 -25.95
CA ASP A 6 11.16 8.40 -24.95
C ASP A 6 10.57 9.10 -23.71
N LEU A 7 11.20 10.18 -23.25
CA LEU A 7 10.68 10.95 -22.11
C LEU A 7 9.34 11.64 -22.45
N GLN A 8 9.23 12.28 -23.61
CA GLN A 8 7.98 12.91 -24.05
C GLN A 8 6.84 11.91 -24.19
N LEU A 9 7.13 10.70 -24.70
CA LEU A 9 6.14 9.63 -24.78
C LEU A 9 5.69 9.18 -23.39
N GLN A 10 6.63 9.00 -22.45
CA GLN A 10 6.29 8.66 -21.06
C GLN A 10 5.46 9.74 -20.37
N GLU A 11 5.72 11.03 -20.64
CA GLU A 11 4.93 12.14 -20.11
C GLU A 11 3.53 12.20 -20.71
N CYS A 12 3.39 11.88 -22.00
CA CYS A 12 2.10 11.77 -22.67
C CYS A 12 1.25 10.65 -22.05
N ILE A 13 1.84 9.46 -21.88
CA ILE A 13 1.19 8.32 -21.24
C ILE A 13 0.87 8.63 -19.78
N GLY A 14 1.80 9.28 -19.07
CA GLY A 14 1.61 9.73 -17.69
C GLY A 14 0.42 10.68 -17.55
N SER A 15 0.29 11.65 -18.46
CA SER A 15 -0.85 12.56 -18.51
C SER A 15 -2.18 11.80 -18.73
N ALA A 16 -2.16 10.78 -19.60
CA ALA A 16 -3.31 9.91 -19.80
C ALA A 16 -3.66 9.08 -18.55
N VAL A 17 -2.65 8.57 -17.82
CA VAL A 17 -2.85 7.89 -16.52
C VAL A 17 -3.52 8.83 -15.51
N THR A 18 -3.06 10.08 -15.40
CA THR A 18 -3.66 11.06 -14.48
C THR A 18 -5.10 11.42 -14.89
N ALA A 19 -5.38 11.55 -16.18
CA ALA A 19 -6.70 11.95 -16.68
C ALA A 19 -7.74 10.83 -16.67
N LEU A 20 -7.33 9.60 -17.00
CA LEU A 20 -8.23 8.45 -17.20
C LEU A 20 -8.20 7.44 -16.06
N GLY A 21 -7.21 7.50 -15.18
CA GLY A 21 -6.96 6.53 -14.13
C GLY A 21 -6.20 5.30 -14.62
N PRO A 22 -5.44 4.63 -13.72
CA PRO A 22 -4.68 3.43 -14.07
C PRO A 22 -5.56 2.29 -14.58
N GLU A 23 -6.80 2.16 -14.11
CA GLU A 23 -7.71 1.08 -14.47
C GLU A 23 -8.03 1.11 -15.97
N ARG A 24 -8.31 2.31 -16.51
CA ARG A 24 -8.62 2.47 -17.93
C ARG A 24 -7.37 2.25 -18.79
N ILE A 25 -6.22 2.75 -18.34
CA ILE A 25 -4.95 2.54 -19.05
C ILE A 25 -4.57 1.06 -19.08
N LEU A 26 -4.66 0.35 -17.95
CA LEU A 26 -4.33 -1.07 -17.86
C LEU A 26 -5.35 -1.99 -18.55
N THR A 27 -6.56 -1.49 -18.82
CA THR A 27 -7.50 -2.18 -19.72
C THR A 27 -7.03 -2.12 -21.18
N LEU A 28 -6.44 -1.01 -21.61
CA LEU A 28 -5.94 -0.83 -22.98
C LEU A 28 -4.54 -1.42 -23.17
N LEU A 29 -3.69 -1.32 -22.15
CA LEU A 29 -2.30 -1.76 -22.13
C LEU A 29 -2.07 -2.65 -20.90
N PRO A 30 -2.57 -3.90 -20.91
CA PRO A 30 -2.44 -4.78 -19.76
C PRO A 30 -0.97 -5.14 -19.51
N ILE A 31 -0.57 -5.10 -18.25
CA ILE A 31 0.68 -5.73 -17.80
C ILE A 31 0.37 -7.21 -17.59
N SER A 32 1.12 -8.09 -18.25
CA SER A 32 0.90 -9.53 -18.17
C SER A 32 2.22 -10.29 -18.11
N LEU A 33 2.13 -11.52 -17.61
CA LEU A 33 3.22 -12.47 -17.55
C LEU A 33 2.77 -13.76 -18.24
N ASP A 34 3.52 -14.17 -19.24
CA ASP A 34 3.41 -15.52 -19.80
C ASP A 34 4.24 -16.47 -18.93
N ALA A 35 3.55 -17.42 -18.30
CA ALA A 35 4.16 -18.34 -17.35
C ALA A 35 4.91 -19.51 -18.02
N GLU A 36 4.75 -19.73 -19.33
CA GLU A 36 5.41 -20.81 -20.07
C GLU A 36 6.82 -20.39 -20.49
N ASN A 37 6.97 -19.16 -20.96
CA ASN A 37 8.24 -18.61 -21.44
C ASN A 37 8.82 -17.49 -20.57
N PHE A 38 8.13 -17.13 -19.47
CA PHE A 38 8.54 -16.08 -18.54
C PHE A 38 8.64 -14.67 -19.15
N THR A 39 7.95 -14.41 -20.26
CA THR A 39 7.95 -13.10 -20.92
C THR A 39 6.94 -12.15 -20.28
N CYS A 40 7.31 -10.87 -20.21
CA CYS A 40 6.55 -9.83 -19.54
C CYS A 40 6.10 -8.79 -20.57
N SER A 41 4.80 -8.54 -20.66
CA SER A 41 4.26 -7.48 -21.54
C SER A 41 4.00 -6.21 -20.75
N ASN A 42 4.32 -5.06 -21.36
CA ASN A 42 4.04 -3.72 -20.84
C ASN A 42 4.57 -3.40 -19.44
N ILE A 43 5.54 -4.17 -18.92
CA ILE A 43 6.10 -3.95 -17.57
C ILE A 43 6.78 -2.58 -17.41
N TRP A 44 7.19 -1.97 -18.53
CA TRP A 44 7.70 -0.60 -18.61
C TRP A 44 6.68 0.46 -18.15
N LEU A 45 5.39 0.12 -18.03
CA LEU A 45 4.37 1.02 -17.48
C LEU A 45 4.51 1.22 -15.96
N VAL A 46 5.08 0.27 -15.21
CA VAL A 46 5.19 0.34 -13.75
C VAL A 46 5.81 1.66 -13.25
N PRO A 47 6.98 2.11 -13.74
CA PRO A 47 7.55 3.40 -13.31
C PRO A 47 6.67 4.60 -13.68
N ILE A 48 5.92 4.55 -14.80
CA ILE A 48 5.00 5.62 -15.20
C ILE A 48 3.80 5.65 -14.25
N LEU A 49 3.20 4.49 -13.95
CA LEU A 49 2.12 4.38 -12.97
C LEU A 49 2.57 4.91 -11.60
N ASN A 50 3.77 4.55 -11.16
CA ASN A 50 4.33 5.01 -9.89
C ASN A 50 4.56 6.54 -9.83
N LYS A 51 4.64 7.21 -10.98
CA LYS A 51 4.80 8.68 -11.03
C LYS A 51 3.46 9.39 -11.16
N TYR A 52 2.56 8.89 -12.01
CA TYR A 52 1.39 9.64 -12.49
C TYR A 52 0.05 9.18 -11.92
N VAL A 53 -0.02 8.05 -11.21
CA VAL A 53 -1.26 7.61 -10.57
C VAL A 53 -1.66 8.57 -9.44
N VAL A 54 -2.91 9.01 -9.52
CA VAL A 54 -3.66 9.77 -8.52
C VAL A 54 -5.12 9.34 -8.68
N GLY A 55 -5.88 9.21 -7.59
CA GLY A 55 -7.32 8.96 -7.73
C GLY A 55 -7.70 7.53 -8.14
N ALA A 56 -6.85 6.55 -7.86
CA ALA A 56 -7.10 5.15 -8.22
C ALA A 56 -7.99 4.42 -7.20
N SER A 57 -8.54 3.26 -7.59
CA SER A 57 -9.27 2.37 -6.68
C SER A 57 -8.33 1.46 -5.90
N LEU A 58 -8.48 1.46 -4.57
CA LEU A 58 -7.80 0.50 -3.70
C LEU A 58 -8.27 -0.94 -3.99
N ARG A 59 -9.54 -1.14 -4.34
CA ARG A 59 -10.06 -2.44 -4.77
C ARG A 59 -9.32 -2.92 -6.01
N TYR A 60 -9.13 -2.07 -7.00
CA TYR A 60 -8.41 -2.44 -8.22
C TYR A 60 -6.98 -2.91 -7.91
N PHE A 61 -6.28 -2.22 -7.01
CA PHE A 61 -4.97 -2.67 -6.54
C PHE A 61 -5.03 -4.09 -5.94
N MET A 62 -6.00 -4.35 -5.06
CA MET A 62 -6.14 -5.65 -4.40
C MET A 62 -6.59 -6.78 -5.34
N GLU A 63 -7.44 -6.49 -6.32
CA GLU A 63 -8.04 -7.50 -7.20
C GLU A 63 -7.23 -7.76 -8.48
N HIS A 64 -6.42 -6.80 -8.92
CA HIS A 64 -5.67 -6.92 -10.18
C HIS A 64 -4.15 -6.82 -9.99
N ILE A 65 -3.66 -5.75 -9.35
CA ILE A 65 -2.21 -5.51 -9.22
C ILE A 65 -1.56 -6.52 -8.27
N MET A 66 -2.18 -6.78 -7.14
CA MET A 66 -1.64 -7.68 -6.12
C MET A 66 -1.58 -9.15 -6.59
N PRO A 67 -2.62 -9.74 -7.21
CA PRO A 67 -2.53 -11.08 -7.76
C PRO A 67 -1.51 -11.20 -8.89
N LEU A 68 -1.32 -10.13 -9.69
CA LEU A 68 -0.29 -10.06 -10.71
C LEU A 68 1.11 -10.06 -10.07
N ALA A 69 1.37 -9.23 -9.07
CA ALA A 69 2.65 -9.25 -8.35
C ALA A 69 2.97 -10.64 -7.77
N GLU A 70 1.96 -11.32 -7.21
CA GLU A 70 2.09 -12.70 -6.74
C GLU A 70 2.38 -13.70 -7.87
N SER A 71 1.85 -13.51 -9.08
CA SER A 71 2.19 -14.37 -10.22
C SER A 71 3.64 -14.22 -10.65
N PHE A 72 4.17 -12.99 -10.66
CA PHE A 72 5.59 -12.72 -10.93
C PHE A 72 6.50 -13.36 -9.88
N LYS A 73 6.20 -13.21 -8.59
CA LYS A 73 6.96 -13.87 -7.51
C LYS A 73 6.90 -15.39 -7.62
N ARG A 74 5.74 -15.98 -7.92
CA ARG A 74 5.64 -17.44 -8.14
C ARG A 74 6.47 -17.90 -9.32
N ALA A 75 6.47 -17.15 -10.43
CA ALA A 75 7.27 -17.47 -11.60
C ALA A 75 8.77 -17.37 -11.32
N SER A 76 9.22 -16.33 -10.60
CA SER A 76 10.61 -16.19 -10.14
C SER A 76 11.09 -17.43 -9.39
N HIS A 77 10.27 -17.97 -8.48
CA HIS A 77 10.61 -19.18 -7.73
C HIS A 77 10.71 -20.46 -8.57
N LYS A 78 10.15 -20.49 -9.79
CA LYS A 78 10.27 -21.64 -10.72
C LYS A 78 11.60 -21.63 -11.46
N VAL A 79 12.16 -20.45 -11.73
CA VAL A 79 13.41 -20.27 -12.52
C VAL A 79 14.62 -19.94 -11.63
N LYS A 80 14.77 -20.67 -10.51
CA LYS A 80 15.71 -20.36 -9.41
C LYS A 80 17.15 -20.08 -9.89
N LYS A 81 17.75 -19.01 -9.35
CA LYS A 81 19.14 -18.57 -9.60
C LYS A 81 19.47 -18.31 -11.08
N SER A 82 18.56 -17.64 -11.77
CA SER A 82 18.78 -17.11 -13.11
C SER A 82 18.54 -15.61 -13.13
N VAL A 83 19.13 -14.92 -14.10
CA VAL A 83 18.86 -13.48 -14.37
C VAL A 83 17.35 -13.26 -14.54
N ILE A 84 16.66 -14.17 -15.24
CA ILE A 84 15.21 -14.14 -15.43
C ILE A 84 14.47 -14.20 -14.10
N GLY A 85 14.91 -15.04 -13.16
CA GLY A 85 14.32 -15.13 -11.83
C GLY A 85 14.48 -13.84 -11.01
N GLU A 86 15.63 -13.18 -11.12
CA GLU A 86 15.89 -11.88 -10.48
C GLU A 86 15.02 -10.77 -11.09
N ASP A 87 14.92 -10.73 -12.42
CA ASP A 87 14.08 -9.76 -13.15
C ASP A 87 12.60 -9.91 -12.77
N LEU A 88 12.08 -11.13 -12.75
CA LEU A 88 10.71 -11.41 -12.32
C LEU A 88 10.46 -11.00 -10.87
N GLN A 89 11.44 -11.21 -9.98
CA GLN A 89 11.34 -10.78 -8.59
C GLN A 89 11.32 -9.25 -8.48
N ALA A 90 12.15 -8.56 -9.27
CA ALA A 90 12.17 -7.11 -9.34
C ALA A 90 10.84 -6.54 -9.87
N HIS A 91 10.24 -7.20 -10.87
CA HIS A 91 8.91 -6.84 -11.38
C HIS A 91 7.81 -7.05 -10.34
N ALA A 92 7.84 -8.14 -9.57
CA ALA A 92 6.92 -8.35 -8.46
C ALA A 92 7.03 -7.22 -7.42
N HIS A 93 8.27 -6.84 -7.05
CA HIS A 93 8.52 -5.71 -6.16
C HIS A 93 8.02 -4.39 -6.72
N GLY A 94 8.25 -4.12 -8.02
CA GLY A 94 7.76 -2.91 -8.68
C GLY A 94 6.24 -2.79 -8.64
N LEU A 95 5.51 -3.89 -8.86
CA LEU A 95 4.04 -3.91 -8.79
C LEU A 95 3.53 -3.68 -7.37
N TRP A 96 4.10 -4.34 -6.35
CA TRP A 96 3.74 -4.06 -4.97
C TRP A 96 4.11 -2.64 -4.54
N GLY A 97 5.19 -2.10 -5.07
CA GLY A 97 5.65 -0.73 -4.87
C GLY A 97 4.69 0.33 -5.41
N LEU A 98 3.65 -0.04 -6.16
CA LEU A 98 2.56 0.86 -6.55
C LEU A 98 1.57 1.14 -5.42
N LEU A 99 1.59 0.37 -4.32
CA LEU A 99 0.66 0.56 -3.21
C LEU A 99 0.58 2.02 -2.73
N PRO A 100 1.69 2.77 -2.50
CA PRO A 100 1.61 4.14 -2.02
C PRO A 100 0.88 5.08 -2.99
N VAL A 101 1.03 4.88 -4.30
CA VAL A 101 0.37 5.75 -5.29
C VAL A 101 -1.10 5.43 -5.44
N PHE A 102 -1.52 4.18 -5.22
CA PHE A 102 -2.93 3.82 -5.11
C PHE A 102 -3.59 4.39 -3.84
N CYS A 103 -2.80 4.63 -2.80
CA CYS A 103 -3.25 5.31 -1.58
C CYS A 103 -3.31 6.84 -1.71
N ARG A 104 -2.92 7.42 -2.86
CA ARG A 104 -2.99 8.86 -3.12
C ARG A 104 -4.37 9.25 -3.66
N TYR A 105 -5.20 9.83 -2.79
CA TYR A 105 -6.60 10.24 -3.06
C TYR A 105 -7.52 9.12 -3.60
N PRO A 106 -7.55 7.90 -3.01
CA PRO A 106 -8.33 6.81 -3.56
C PRO A 106 -9.83 7.09 -3.64
N THR A 107 -10.47 6.53 -4.67
CA THR A 107 -11.89 6.74 -4.99
C THR A 107 -12.86 5.92 -4.14
N ASP A 108 -12.38 4.88 -3.48
CA ASP A 108 -13.19 3.86 -2.79
C ASP A 108 -12.71 3.55 -1.36
N THR A 109 -12.04 4.51 -0.70
CA THR A 109 -11.45 4.33 0.63
C THR A 109 -12.43 3.76 1.64
N ARG A 110 -13.66 4.29 1.69
CA ARG A 110 -14.67 3.87 2.68
C ARG A 110 -15.01 2.39 2.56
N GLN A 111 -15.08 1.85 1.33
CA GLN A 111 -15.48 0.48 1.07
C GLN A 111 -14.29 -0.48 1.14
N SER A 112 -13.10 -0.01 0.77
CA SER A 112 -11.94 -0.87 0.52
C SER A 112 -10.92 -0.88 1.66
N PHE A 113 -10.97 0.08 2.58
CA PHE A 113 -9.95 0.23 3.62
C PHE A 113 -9.85 -0.97 4.57
N GLY A 114 -10.98 -1.51 5.06
CA GLY A 114 -10.94 -2.68 5.96
C GLY A 114 -10.30 -3.91 5.31
N SER A 115 -10.56 -4.14 4.03
CA SER A 115 -9.90 -5.21 3.25
C SER A 115 -8.42 -4.90 3.02
N LEU A 116 -8.08 -3.64 2.74
CA LEU A 116 -6.69 -3.21 2.58
C LEU A 116 -5.89 -3.46 3.86
N THR A 117 -6.40 -3.05 5.02
CA THR A 117 -5.73 -3.24 6.32
C THR A 117 -5.36 -4.70 6.58
N LYS A 118 -6.25 -5.65 6.26
CA LYS A 118 -5.96 -7.09 6.38
C LYS A 118 -4.75 -7.51 5.52
N HIS A 119 -4.68 -7.01 4.29
CA HIS A 119 -3.54 -7.26 3.39
C HIS A 119 -2.26 -6.60 3.91
N LEU A 120 -2.32 -5.35 4.38
CA LEU A 120 -1.17 -4.64 4.94
C LEU A 120 -0.58 -5.39 6.15
N ILE A 121 -1.42 -5.87 7.07
CA ILE A 121 -0.98 -6.70 8.21
C ILE A 121 -0.28 -7.97 7.73
N SER A 122 -0.82 -8.65 6.72
CA SER A 122 -0.18 -9.83 6.13
C SER A 122 1.17 -9.50 5.50
N PHE A 123 1.29 -8.36 4.79
CA PHE A 123 2.54 -7.92 4.21
C PHE A 123 3.59 -7.56 5.26
N LEU A 124 3.21 -6.83 6.32
CA LEU A 124 4.12 -6.48 7.43
C LEU A 124 4.75 -7.73 8.04
N LYS A 125 3.98 -8.79 8.24
CA LYS A 125 4.47 -10.05 8.82
C LYS A 125 5.38 -10.86 7.89
N LYS A 126 5.12 -10.83 6.58
CA LYS A 126 5.74 -11.77 5.62
C LYS A 126 6.84 -11.15 4.75
N ASN A 127 6.85 -9.84 4.57
CA ASN A 127 7.68 -9.17 3.56
C ASN A 127 8.31 -7.90 4.14
N SER A 128 9.53 -8.01 4.69
CA SER A 128 10.25 -6.88 5.28
C SER A 128 10.49 -5.73 4.30
N PHE A 129 10.74 -6.04 3.02
CA PHE A 129 10.97 -5.03 1.98
C PHE A 129 9.76 -4.10 1.75
N MET A 130 8.55 -4.52 2.14
CA MET A 130 7.33 -3.74 1.96
C MET A 130 7.11 -2.69 3.06
N HIS A 131 7.86 -2.73 4.16
CA HIS A 131 7.59 -1.91 5.34
C HIS A 131 7.58 -0.41 5.02
N GLU A 132 8.53 0.06 4.21
CA GLU A 132 8.60 1.45 3.78
C GLU A 132 7.40 1.83 2.90
N SER A 133 7.07 1.02 1.90
CA SER A 133 5.88 1.26 1.05
C SER A 133 4.61 1.31 1.87
N ILE A 134 4.45 0.42 2.85
CA ILE A 134 3.29 0.41 3.75
C ILE A 134 3.23 1.70 4.57
N ALA A 135 4.36 2.15 5.12
CA ALA A 135 4.42 3.39 5.88
C ALA A 135 4.02 4.61 5.04
N ILE A 136 4.54 4.75 3.81
CA ILE A 136 4.18 5.83 2.88
C ILE A 136 2.69 5.76 2.52
N SER A 137 2.17 4.56 2.30
CA SER A 137 0.75 4.33 1.98
C SER A 137 -0.17 4.79 3.11
N LEU A 138 0.18 4.47 4.36
CA LEU A 138 -0.55 4.89 5.54
C LEU A 138 -0.48 6.40 5.72
N GLN A 139 0.68 7.01 5.48
CA GLN A 139 0.83 8.46 5.51
C GLN A 139 -0.10 9.14 4.49
N ALA A 140 -0.10 8.67 3.24
CA ALA A 140 -0.96 9.19 2.17
C ALA A 140 -2.46 9.08 2.51
N LEU A 141 -2.88 7.94 3.08
CA LEU A 141 -4.25 7.77 3.56
C LEU A 141 -4.55 8.76 4.69
N THR A 142 -3.66 8.90 5.67
CA THR A 142 -3.87 9.80 6.82
C THR A 142 -3.98 11.26 6.37
N ASP A 143 -3.16 11.69 5.40
CA ASP A 143 -3.21 13.05 4.85
C ASP A 143 -4.53 13.36 4.13
N LEU A 144 -5.15 12.37 3.46
CA LEU A 144 -6.50 12.50 2.90
C LEU A 144 -7.56 12.78 4.00
N PHE A 145 -7.39 12.18 5.18
CA PHE A 145 -8.34 12.35 6.29
C PHE A 145 -8.20 13.69 7.00
N PHE A 146 -7.00 14.25 7.08
CA PHE A 146 -6.83 15.59 7.63
C PHE A 146 -7.49 16.66 6.75
N GLY A 147 -7.59 16.41 5.44
CA GLY A 147 -8.43 17.21 4.53
C GLY A 147 -9.93 16.90 4.59
N SER A 148 -10.38 15.89 5.35
CA SER A 148 -11.78 15.43 5.42
C SER A 148 -12.50 15.78 6.74
N PRO A 149 -13.84 15.86 6.75
CA PRO A 149 -14.65 16.13 7.95
C PRO A 149 -14.46 15.10 9.08
N PRO A 150 -14.62 15.51 10.36
CA PRO A 150 -14.32 14.71 11.56
C PRO A 150 -15.07 13.38 11.67
N GLU A 151 -16.27 13.22 11.08
CA GLU A 151 -17.08 12.00 11.24
C GLU A 151 -16.40 10.73 10.67
N LYS A 152 -15.35 10.88 9.85
CA LYS A 152 -14.62 9.77 9.22
C LYS A 152 -13.35 9.35 9.99
N ARG A 153 -13.06 9.93 11.16
CA ARG A 153 -11.79 9.73 11.88
C ARG A 153 -11.77 8.50 12.82
N SER A 154 -12.92 8.01 13.27
CA SER A 154 -13.01 6.90 14.23
C SER A 154 -12.48 5.57 13.69
N TYR A 155 -12.91 5.16 12.49
CA TYR A 155 -12.46 3.89 11.91
C TYR A 155 -10.96 3.85 11.59
N LEU A 156 -10.36 5.02 11.32
CA LEU A 156 -8.94 5.14 11.04
C LEU A 156 -8.12 5.01 12.33
N LYS A 157 -8.61 5.59 13.43
CA LYS A 157 -7.99 5.41 14.76
C LYS A 157 -7.90 3.92 15.11
N ASP A 158 -8.98 3.17 14.91
CA ASP A 158 -9.00 1.73 15.18
C ASP A 158 -8.02 0.97 14.28
N ALA A 159 -7.99 1.27 12.98
CA ALA A 159 -7.09 0.59 12.06
C ALA A 159 -5.61 0.92 12.27
N ILE A 160 -5.27 2.19 12.52
CA ILE A 160 -3.90 2.60 12.85
C ILE A 160 -3.49 2.01 14.21
N GLY A 161 -4.40 1.97 15.18
CA GLY A 161 -4.20 1.30 16.47
C GLY A 161 -3.87 -0.18 16.31
N CYS A 162 -4.68 -0.91 15.55
CA CYS A 162 -4.42 -2.32 15.23
C CYS A 162 -3.07 -2.52 14.53
N LEU A 163 -2.72 -1.66 13.57
CA LEU A 163 -1.42 -1.73 12.88
C LEU A 163 -0.26 -1.44 13.84
N ALA A 164 -0.40 -0.46 14.74
CA ALA A 164 0.63 -0.07 15.69
C ALA A 164 0.93 -1.19 16.70
N SER A 165 -0.11 -1.90 17.14
CA SER A 165 0.01 -3.03 18.06
C SER A 165 0.68 -4.26 17.44
N ILE A 166 0.68 -4.40 16.10
CA ILE A 166 1.22 -5.58 15.39
C ILE A 166 2.61 -5.29 14.79
N SER A 167 3.00 -4.03 14.65
CA SER A 167 4.26 -3.65 14.01
C SER A 167 5.47 -3.84 14.94
N ASP A 168 6.28 -4.87 14.68
CA ASP A 168 7.53 -5.14 15.40
C ASP A 168 8.68 -4.17 15.02
N SER A 169 8.55 -3.43 13.91
CA SER A 169 9.55 -2.45 13.46
C SER A 169 9.39 -1.11 14.17
N SER A 170 10.49 -0.59 14.72
CA SER A 170 10.53 0.70 15.44
C SER A 170 10.16 1.90 14.55
N ILE A 171 10.41 1.84 13.24
CA ILE A 171 10.12 2.91 12.28
C ILE A 171 8.61 2.92 11.96
N THR A 172 8.07 1.78 11.56
CA THR A 172 6.64 1.63 11.24
C THR A 172 5.78 1.91 12.47
N LYS A 173 6.20 1.42 13.65
CA LYS A 173 5.56 1.72 14.93
C LYS A 173 5.57 3.21 15.24
N ARG A 174 6.69 3.92 15.02
CA ARG A 174 6.78 5.38 15.22
C ARG A 174 5.84 6.13 14.27
N ILE A 175 5.82 5.80 12.99
CA ILE A 175 4.96 6.46 11.99
C ILE A 175 3.49 6.25 12.35
N LEU A 176 3.12 5.03 12.76
CA LEU A 176 1.76 4.70 13.20
C LEU A 176 1.38 5.44 14.49
N ILE A 177 2.26 5.48 15.49
CA ILE A 177 2.05 6.24 16.73
C ILE A 177 1.91 7.74 16.44
N SER A 178 2.82 8.33 15.65
CA SER A 178 2.73 9.74 15.27
C SER A 178 1.45 10.05 14.48
N SER A 179 0.95 9.08 13.71
CA SER A 179 -0.35 9.20 13.03
C SER A 179 -1.52 9.15 14.01
N LEU A 180 -1.47 8.30 15.05
CA LEU A 180 -2.47 8.26 16.13
C LEU A 180 -2.48 9.55 16.94
N GLU A 181 -1.30 10.03 17.37
CA GLU A 181 -1.15 11.28 18.12
C GLU A 181 -1.72 12.48 17.33
N ARG A 182 -1.44 12.56 16.02
CA ARG A 182 -2.03 13.59 15.14
C ARG A 182 -3.55 13.49 15.06
N LEU A 183 -4.14 12.30 15.14
CA LEU A 183 -5.60 12.13 15.16
C LEU A 183 -6.19 12.55 16.51
N GLU A 184 -5.51 12.28 17.62
CA GLU A 184 -5.94 12.69 18.97
C GLU A 184 -5.91 14.21 19.15
N LEU A 185 -4.87 14.89 18.66
CA LEU A 185 -4.79 16.36 18.68
C LEU A 185 -5.95 17.03 17.95
N ILE A 186 -6.46 16.41 16.90
CA ILE A 186 -7.56 16.94 16.09
C ILE A 186 -8.94 16.64 16.71
N ASN A 187 -9.02 15.58 17.51
CA ASN A 187 -10.19 15.29 18.34
C ASN A 187 -10.17 16.09 19.66
N GLY A 188 -9.16 16.93 19.88
CA GLY A 188 -8.95 17.79 21.04
C GLY A 188 -9.95 18.94 21.23
N VAL A 189 -11.21 18.75 20.84
CA VAL A 189 -12.36 19.28 21.57
C VAL A 189 -13.21 18.06 21.95
N GLY A 190 -12.99 17.54 23.16
CA GLY A 190 -13.87 16.55 23.79
C GLY A 190 -13.19 15.21 24.13
N GLU A 191 -12.67 15.16 25.36
CA GLU A 191 -12.62 14.03 26.30
C GLU A 191 -12.19 12.64 25.78
N PHE A 192 -11.10 12.10 26.36
CA PHE A 192 -11.17 10.96 27.28
C PHE A 192 -9.76 10.75 27.88
N GLU A 193 -9.52 11.44 29.00
CA GLU A 193 -8.68 10.83 30.02
C GLU A 193 -9.39 9.59 30.56
N ASN A 194 -8.57 8.64 31.01
CA ASN A 194 -8.90 7.50 31.85
C ASN A 194 -9.13 6.15 31.14
N VAL A 195 -8.03 5.53 30.70
CA VAL A 195 -7.75 4.15 31.10
C VAL A 195 -6.33 4.11 31.65
N GLY A 196 -6.17 4.69 32.84
CA GLY A 196 -4.99 4.50 33.67
C GLY A 196 -5.13 3.21 34.47
N ASN A 197 -4.15 2.33 34.30
CA ASN A 197 -3.65 1.35 35.26
C ASN A 197 -4.62 0.43 36.01
N SER A 198 -4.49 -0.87 35.73
CA SER A 198 -4.21 -1.83 36.81
C SER A 198 -3.32 -2.97 36.29
N SER A 199 -2.01 -2.84 36.52
CA SER A 199 -1.06 -3.95 36.49
C SER A 199 -1.08 -4.70 37.82
N THR A 200 -1.31 -6.01 37.73
CA THR A 200 -0.65 -7.11 38.46
C THR A 200 -0.75 -7.19 39.99
N THR A 201 -1.29 -8.30 40.51
CA THR A 201 -0.53 -9.26 41.34
C THR A 201 -1.32 -10.56 41.57
N GLU A 202 -0.65 -11.68 41.33
CA GLU A 202 -1.01 -13.04 41.75
C GLU A 202 -1.09 -13.15 43.28
N LYS A 203 -1.92 -14.08 43.78
CA LYS A 203 -1.52 -15.06 44.82
C LYS A 203 -2.54 -16.17 45.00
N ASP A 204 -2.00 -17.39 45.06
CA ASP A 204 -2.60 -18.65 45.50
C ASP A 204 -3.44 -18.56 46.78
N THR A 205 -4.43 -19.46 46.93
CA THR A 205 -4.47 -20.52 47.97
C THR A 205 -5.89 -21.08 48.17
N GLN A 206 -6.01 -22.40 47.98
CA GLN A 206 -6.93 -23.38 48.59
C GLN A 206 -8.21 -22.90 49.29
N ARG A 207 -9.36 -23.43 48.84
CA ARG A 207 -10.16 -24.40 49.62
C ARG A 207 -11.14 -25.18 48.75
#